data_AF-A0A959I7R0-F1
#
_entry.id   AF-A0A959I7R0-F1
#
_cell.length_a   1.000
_cell.length_b   1.000
_cell.length_c   1.000
_cell.angle_alpha   90.00
_cell.angle_beta   90.00
_cell.angle_gamma   90.00
#
_symmetry.space_group_name_H-M   'P 1'
#
loop_
_entity.id
_entity.type
_entity.pdbx_description
1 polymer ?
#
loop_
_entity_poly.entity_id
_entity_poly.type
_entity_poly.pdbx_seq_one_letter_code
_entity_poly.pdbx_strand_id
1 'polypeptide(L)'
;MKTLLVRYSLVFCTMAIAAWSLQAQDGNLFLGTEPGTTVTFADSVLVAGTQAGANITSGSFNVFLGSMAGINHTSGWENVFIGHESGATSTTSTDNVFVGNESGRACTNCNDNVFIGSEAGESTVGGNDNVIIGEKAGRLNTEGDDNVFIGYEAGYSSTTANGNVFIGNWAGRSNTTGEGNTFVGADWGDIGDYGGSFGECGYDNTTGIGNSFYGAGSGTENSTGSFNTFLGVGTGARNEYASNNLMIGFMAGARNNISNSTTNAQYNFFIGNYAALSNEEGAYNMVLGHDASLGIGNNDGSDSCMVIGHGAAASPGTADRNWATVIGHQAVGQGDFNITLGAKATQTRNYAINIGYQGNVASPYAVSIGSGASVATSSNNSVVVGNQASSAATGGIAIGDTATVSGANSVSIGDGASVSGDNSIAIGYQASATGSNEVYLGNSAVASIGGVVNWTATSDGR
;
A
#
# COMPACT_ATOMS: atom_id res chain seq x y z
N MET A 1 -22.04 -79.87 -47.89
CA MET A 1 -22.73 -79.23 -46.75
C MET A 1 -21.75 -78.52 -45.80
N LYS A 2 -20.77 -79.19 -45.16
CA LYS A 2 -19.82 -78.54 -44.22
C LYS A 2 -19.05 -77.32 -44.77
N THR A 3 -18.72 -77.28 -46.06
CA THR A 3 -18.01 -76.16 -46.70
C THR A 3 -18.83 -74.88 -46.91
N LEU A 4 -20.16 -74.93 -46.75
CA LEU A 4 -21.00 -73.73 -46.90
C LEU A 4 -21.02 -72.89 -45.61
N LEU A 5 -21.13 -73.53 -44.44
CA LEU A 5 -21.17 -72.84 -43.14
C LEU A 5 -19.95 -71.96 -42.88
N VAL A 6 -18.76 -72.38 -43.28
CA VAL A 6 -17.51 -71.62 -43.05
C VAL A 6 -17.54 -70.27 -43.76
N ARG A 7 -18.11 -70.19 -44.97
CA ARG A 7 -18.24 -68.89 -45.69
C ARG A 7 -19.26 -67.97 -45.03
N TYR A 8 -20.41 -68.49 -44.60
CA TYR A 8 -21.40 -67.68 -43.88
C TYR A 8 -20.90 -67.24 -42.50
N SER A 9 -20.19 -68.09 -41.77
CA SER A 9 -19.61 -67.74 -40.46
C SER A 9 -18.54 -66.66 -40.57
N LEU A 10 -17.74 -66.64 -41.64
CA LEU A 10 -16.75 -65.59 -41.85
C LEU A 10 -17.43 -64.25 -42.20
N VAL A 11 -18.43 -64.27 -43.08
CA VAL A 11 -19.22 -63.08 -43.46
C VAL A 11 -19.97 -62.49 -42.27
N PHE A 12 -20.61 -63.33 -41.43
CA PHE A 12 -21.25 -62.87 -40.20
C PHE A 12 -20.25 -62.31 -39.19
N CYS A 13 -19.04 -62.88 -39.09
CA CYS A 13 -17.99 -62.32 -38.21
C CYS A 13 -17.55 -60.93 -38.71
N THR A 14 -17.33 -60.76 -40.02
CA THR A 14 -16.98 -59.44 -40.58
C THR A 14 -18.09 -58.41 -40.45
N MET A 15 -19.37 -58.80 -40.54
CA MET A 15 -20.49 -57.88 -40.31
C MET A 15 -20.74 -57.59 -38.83
N ALA A 16 -20.41 -58.51 -37.92
CA ALA A 16 -20.48 -58.27 -36.47
C ALA A 16 -19.34 -57.35 -35.97
N ILE A 17 -18.16 -57.41 -36.58
CA ILE A 17 -17.05 -56.48 -36.29
C ILE A 17 -17.38 -55.08 -36.83
N ALA A 18 -18.09 -54.97 -37.97
CA ALA A 18 -18.65 -53.72 -38.47
C ALA A 18 -19.90 -53.22 -37.69
N ALA A 19 -20.30 -53.91 -36.62
CA ALA A 19 -21.40 -53.52 -35.73
C ALA A 19 -20.92 -53.07 -34.33
N TRP A 20 -19.63 -52.77 -34.18
CA TRP A 20 -19.21 -51.80 -33.17
C TRP A 20 -19.86 -50.46 -33.53
N SER A 21 -20.41 -49.76 -32.54
CA SER A 21 -21.24 -48.59 -32.77
C SER A 21 -20.52 -47.50 -33.57
N LEU A 22 -21.00 -47.26 -34.80
CA LEU A 22 -21.12 -45.87 -35.25
C LEU A 22 -22.01 -45.19 -34.20
N GLN A 23 -21.42 -44.38 -33.33
CA GLN A 23 -22.17 -43.28 -32.73
C GLN A 23 -22.67 -42.45 -33.91
N ALA A 24 -24.00 -42.26 -33.96
CA ALA A 24 -24.56 -41.31 -34.90
C ALA A 24 -24.04 -39.93 -34.48
N GLN A 25 -23.36 -39.25 -35.40
CA GLN A 25 -22.73 -37.94 -35.17
C GLN A 25 -23.83 -36.87 -35.05
N ASP A 26 -24.48 -36.86 -33.88
CA ASP A 26 -25.80 -36.26 -33.71
C ASP A 26 -25.67 -34.76 -33.37
N GLY A 27 -26.33 -33.93 -34.18
CA GLY A 27 -26.37 -32.48 -33.98
C GLY A 27 -25.20 -31.69 -34.57
N ASN A 28 -24.27 -32.32 -35.28
CA ASN A 28 -23.12 -31.63 -35.88
C ASN A 28 -23.51 -30.73 -37.08
N LEU A 29 -22.81 -29.60 -37.25
CA LEU A 29 -22.99 -28.67 -38.38
C LEU A 29 -21.64 -28.14 -38.87
N PHE A 30 -21.27 -28.46 -40.12
CA PHE A 30 -20.01 -28.07 -40.76
C PHE A 30 -20.24 -27.16 -41.96
N LEU A 31 -19.61 -25.98 -42.01
CA LEU A 31 -19.83 -24.95 -43.05
C LEU A 31 -18.53 -24.29 -43.53
N GLY A 32 -18.08 -24.59 -44.75
CA GLY A 32 -16.89 -23.94 -45.35
C GLY A 32 -16.08 -24.86 -46.27
N THR A 33 -14.82 -24.51 -46.45
CA THR A 33 -13.83 -25.34 -47.17
C THR A 33 -13.03 -26.14 -46.15
N GLU A 34 -13.11 -27.47 -46.22
CA GLU A 34 -12.43 -28.40 -45.30
C GLU A 34 -12.73 -28.20 -43.77
N PRO A 35 -13.97 -27.88 -43.34
CA PRO A 35 -14.34 -27.91 -41.92
C PRO A 35 -14.46 -29.37 -41.42
N GLY A 36 -13.92 -29.67 -40.22
CA GLY A 36 -14.20 -30.92 -39.50
C GLY A 36 -13.85 -32.22 -40.24
N THR A 37 -12.82 -32.23 -41.10
CA THR A 37 -12.60 -33.29 -42.09
C THR A 37 -12.22 -34.65 -41.53
N THR A 38 -11.79 -34.75 -40.27
CA THR A 38 -11.44 -36.04 -39.62
C THR A 38 -12.43 -36.54 -38.57
N VAL A 39 -13.62 -35.94 -38.42
CA VAL A 39 -14.54 -36.24 -37.31
C VAL A 39 -15.01 -37.70 -37.33
N THR A 40 -14.70 -38.45 -36.26
CA THR A 40 -15.10 -39.86 -36.08
C THR A 40 -16.08 -40.09 -34.94
N PHE A 41 -15.84 -39.55 -33.75
CA PHE A 41 -16.62 -39.80 -32.53
C PHE A 41 -16.90 -38.50 -31.74
N ALA A 42 -17.62 -37.56 -32.36
CA ALA A 42 -17.98 -36.28 -31.76
C ALA A 42 -19.43 -35.89 -32.10
N ASP A 43 -20.14 -35.33 -31.12
CA ASP A 43 -21.56 -34.99 -31.19
C ASP A 43 -21.81 -33.51 -30.82
N SER A 44 -22.86 -32.91 -31.37
CA SER A 44 -23.24 -31.49 -31.16
C SER A 44 -22.13 -30.46 -31.42
N VAL A 45 -21.27 -30.73 -32.41
CA VAL A 45 -20.14 -29.89 -32.83
C VAL A 45 -20.56 -28.91 -33.94
N LEU A 46 -20.36 -27.61 -33.73
CA LEU A 46 -20.62 -26.54 -34.69
C LEU A 46 -19.30 -25.98 -35.22
N VAL A 47 -19.07 -26.06 -36.53
CA VAL A 47 -17.83 -25.62 -37.19
C VAL A 47 -18.14 -24.79 -38.43
N ALA A 48 -17.61 -23.58 -38.52
CA ALA A 48 -17.72 -22.74 -39.71
C ALA A 48 -16.42 -21.98 -40.03
N GLY A 49 -15.88 -22.19 -41.24
CA GLY A 49 -14.66 -21.54 -41.71
C GLY A 49 -13.83 -22.42 -42.64
N THR A 50 -12.75 -21.86 -43.19
CA THR A 50 -11.75 -22.62 -43.94
C THR A 50 -10.84 -23.37 -42.97
N GLN A 51 -10.71 -24.68 -43.10
CA GLN A 51 -9.90 -25.56 -42.22
C GLN A 51 -10.23 -25.43 -40.71
N ALA A 52 -11.44 -24.95 -40.37
CA ALA A 52 -11.91 -24.88 -38.99
C ALA A 52 -12.10 -26.30 -38.44
N GLY A 53 -11.56 -26.60 -37.25
CA GLY A 53 -11.67 -27.91 -36.62
C GLY A 53 -11.18 -29.08 -37.48
N ALA A 54 -10.26 -28.87 -38.42
CA ALA A 54 -9.93 -29.86 -39.45
C ALA A 54 -9.53 -31.23 -38.86
N ASN A 55 -8.74 -31.22 -37.78
CA ASN A 55 -8.20 -32.42 -37.13
C ASN A 55 -9.05 -32.98 -35.96
N ILE A 56 -10.30 -32.54 -35.77
CA ILE A 56 -11.20 -33.12 -34.75
C ILE A 56 -11.38 -34.60 -35.07
N THR A 57 -11.06 -35.49 -34.13
CA THR A 57 -11.31 -36.93 -34.25
C THR A 57 -12.45 -37.35 -33.34
N SER A 58 -12.52 -36.78 -32.14
CA SER A 58 -13.55 -36.98 -31.13
C SER A 58 -13.77 -35.69 -30.35
N GLY A 59 -14.76 -35.67 -29.46
CA GLY A 59 -14.97 -34.57 -28.51
C GLY A 59 -16.12 -33.66 -28.88
N SER A 60 -17.11 -33.63 -27.98
CA SER A 60 -18.45 -33.10 -28.24
C SER A 60 -18.62 -31.65 -27.77
N PHE A 61 -19.72 -31.03 -28.21
CA PHE A 61 -20.17 -29.69 -27.79
C PHE A 61 -19.23 -28.52 -28.14
N ASN A 62 -18.27 -28.73 -29.04
CA ASN A 62 -17.34 -27.71 -29.49
C ASN A 62 -17.97 -26.75 -30.52
N VAL A 63 -17.63 -25.45 -30.46
CA VAL A 63 -18.10 -24.39 -31.37
C VAL A 63 -16.93 -23.62 -31.98
N PHE A 64 -16.50 -23.95 -33.21
CA PHE A 64 -15.34 -23.34 -33.87
C PHE A 64 -15.75 -22.48 -35.09
N LEU A 65 -15.64 -21.15 -34.97
CA LEU A 65 -16.13 -20.18 -35.96
C LEU A 65 -15.01 -19.23 -36.41
N GLY A 66 -14.36 -19.53 -37.54
CA GLY A 66 -13.30 -18.72 -38.12
C GLY A 66 -12.36 -19.52 -39.03
N SER A 67 -11.54 -18.84 -39.83
CA SER A 67 -10.49 -19.53 -40.61
C SER A 67 -9.47 -20.14 -39.64
N MET A 68 -9.20 -21.44 -39.77
CA MET A 68 -8.25 -22.20 -38.95
C MET A 68 -8.54 -22.19 -37.44
N ALA A 69 -9.76 -21.83 -37.03
CA ALA A 69 -10.21 -21.93 -35.63
C ALA A 69 -10.17 -23.40 -35.17
N GLY A 70 -9.46 -23.69 -34.07
CA GLY A 70 -9.29 -25.05 -33.55
C GLY A 70 -8.69 -26.06 -34.54
N ILE A 71 -7.88 -25.63 -35.52
CA ILE A 71 -7.43 -26.50 -36.64
C ILE A 71 -6.73 -27.79 -36.17
N ASN A 72 -5.93 -27.75 -35.09
CA ASN A 72 -5.24 -28.93 -34.55
C ASN A 72 -6.01 -29.67 -33.43
N HIS A 73 -7.22 -29.22 -33.09
CA HIS A 73 -7.98 -29.76 -31.97
C HIS A 73 -8.49 -31.16 -32.28
N THR A 74 -8.18 -32.15 -31.42
CA THR A 74 -8.36 -33.58 -31.73
C THR A 74 -9.44 -34.30 -30.94
N SER A 75 -9.59 -33.96 -29.65
CA SER A 75 -10.31 -34.82 -28.68
C SER A 75 -10.84 -34.11 -27.42
N GLY A 76 -10.67 -32.78 -27.30
CA GLY A 76 -11.18 -31.97 -26.19
C GLY A 76 -12.65 -31.57 -26.37
N TRP A 77 -13.33 -31.19 -25.27
CA TRP A 77 -14.79 -31.10 -25.17
C TRP A 77 -15.23 -29.71 -24.69
N GLU A 78 -16.46 -29.31 -25.02
CA GLU A 78 -17.14 -28.11 -24.45
C GLU A 78 -16.42 -26.76 -24.71
N ASN A 79 -15.55 -26.66 -25.73
CA ASN A 79 -14.85 -25.42 -26.08
C ASN A 79 -15.62 -24.53 -27.09
N VAL A 80 -15.46 -23.20 -26.98
CA VAL A 80 -15.97 -22.20 -27.93
C VAL A 80 -14.79 -21.39 -28.48
N PHE A 81 -14.39 -21.58 -29.75
CA PHE A 81 -13.30 -20.84 -30.41
C PHE A 81 -13.83 -19.99 -31.58
N ILE A 82 -13.83 -18.66 -31.44
CA ILE A 82 -14.44 -17.75 -32.42
C ILE A 82 -13.42 -16.70 -32.88
N GLY A 83 -12.83 -16.91 -34.06
CA GLY A 83 -11.88 -15.99 -34.69
C GLY A 83 -10.90 -16.68 -35.65
N HIS A 84 -10.17 -15.88 -36.43
CA HIS A 84 -9.06 -16.40 -37.25
C HIS A 84 -7.95 -16.96 -36.34
N GLU A 85 -7.56 -18.22 -36.52
CA GLU A 85 -6.57 -18.93 -35.68
C GLU A 85 -6.87 -18.96 -34.16
N SER A 86 -8.13 -18.75 -33.75
CA SER A 86 -8.51 -18.93 -32.34
C SER A 86 -8.33 -20.40 -31.91
N GLY A 87 -7.61 -20.64 -30.81
CA GLY A 87 -7.30 -21.99 -30.31
C GLY A 87 -6.52 -22.89 -31.28
N ALA A 88 -5.79 -22.32 -32.26
CA ALA A 88 -5.30 -23.09 -33.41
C ALA A 88 -4.38 -24.29 -33.08
N THR A 89 -3.56 -24.23 -32.02
CA THR A 89 -2.71 -25.36 -31.59
C THR A 89 -3.31 -26.22 -30.49
N SER A 90 -4.52 -25.92 -30.01
CA SER A 90 -5.19 -26.74 -28.99
C SER A 90 -5.31 -28.16 -29.51
N THR A 91 -5.06 -29.16 -28.66
CA THR A 91 -5.13 -30.58 -29.07
C THR A 91 -6.15 -31.37 -28.25
N THR A 92 -6.20 -31.15 -26.94
CA THR A 92 -6.99 -31.92 -25.96
C THR A 92 -7.77 -31.07 -24.96
N SER A 93 -7.55 -29.74 -24.95
CA SER A 93 -8.16 -28.75 -24.06
C SER A 93 -9.67 -28.94 -23.84
N THR A 94 -10.17 -28.71 -22.63
CA THR A 94 -11.62 -28.72 -22.34
C THR A 94 -12.10 -27.39 -21.75
N ASP A 95 -13.40 -27.10 -21.91
CA ASP A 95 -14.12 -26.07 -21.15
C ASP A 95 -13.67 -24.61 -21.39
N ASN A 96 -12.98 -24.32 -22.49
CA ASN A 96 -12.48 -22.96 -22.79
C ASN A 96 -13.43 -22.12 -23.67
N VAL A 97 -13.44 -20.80 -23.46
CA VAL A 97 -14.10 -19.82 -24.33
C VAL A 97 -13.07 -18.85 -24.89
N PHE A 98 -12.64 -19.04 -26.15
CA PHE A 98 -11.73 -18.14 -26.87
C PHE A 98 -12.49 -17.35 -27.95
N VAL A 99 -12.46 -16.02 -27.89
CA VAL A 99 -13.23 -15.14 -28.79
C VAL A 99 -12.36 -13.97 -29.26
N GLY A 100 -11.71 -14.13 -30.41
CA GLY A 100 -10.90 -13.12 -31.07
C GLY A 100 -9.95 -13.73 -32.11
N ASN A 101 -9.41 -12.89 -33.00
CA ASN A 101 -8.31 -13.29 -33.89
C ASN A 101 -7.10 -13.65 -33.02
N GLU A 102 -6.58 -14.88 -33.20
CA GLU A 102 -5.44 -15.45 -32.48
C GLU A 102 -5.62 -15.55 -30.95
N SER A 103 -6.88 -15.45 -30.47
CA SER A 103 -7.21 -15.68 -29.06
C SER A 103 -6.96 -17.15 -28.66
N GLY A 104 -6.15 -17.35 -27.63
CA GLY A 104 -5.71 -18.68 -27.17
C GLY A 104 -4.90 -19.47 -28.19
N ARG A 105 -4.28 -18.82 -29.20
CA ARG A 105 -3.73 -19.52 -30.37
C ARG A 105 -2.77 -20.66 -30.02
N ALA A 106 -1.78 -20.39 -29.16
CA ALA A 106 -0.70 -21.31 -28.81
C ALA A 106 -1.10 -22.34 -27.73
N CYS A 107 -2.37 -22.34 -27.29
CA CYS A 107 -2.83 -23.25 -26.25
C CYS A 107 -2.60 -24.69 -26.67
N THR A 108 -2.07 -25.55 -25.79
CA THR A 108 -1.89 -26.98 -26.09
C THR A 108 -2.66 -27.89 -25.15
N ASN A 109 -2.59 -27.60 -23.84
CA ASN A 109 -3.17 -28.38 -22.73
C ASN A 109 -3.74 -27.46 -21.62
N CYS A 110 -4.35 -26.34 -22.01
CA CYS A 110 -4.98 -25.35 -21.13
C CYS A 110 -6.50 -25.58 -21.09
N ASN A 111 -7.10 -25.55 -19.89
CA ASN A 111 -8.52 -25.85 -19.65
C ASN A 111 -9.19 -24.76 -18.81
N ASP A 112 -10.53 -24.70 -18.84
CA ASP A 112 -11.34 -23.82 -17.98
C ASP A 112 -11.07 -22.30 -18.17
N ASN A 113 -10.46 -21.89 -19.28
CA ASN A 113 -10.07 -20.49 -19.54
C ASN A 113 -11.11 -19.70 -20.36
N VAL A 114 -11.27 -18.40 -20.06
CA VAL A 114 -12.12 -17.46 -20.81
C VAL A 114 -11.26 -16.34 -21.42
N PHE A 115 -10.90 -16.46 -22.70
CA PHE A 115 -10.12 -15.47 -23.44
C PHE A 115 -11.00 -14.70 -24.44
N ILE A 116 -11.11 -13.37 -24.32
CA ILE A 116 -11.99 -12.55 -25.19
C ILE A 116 -11.25 -11.28 -25.63
N GLY A 117 -10.80 -11.26 -26.88
CA GLY A 117 -10.06 -10.16 -27.49
C GLY A 117 -9.11 -10.62 -28.59
N SER A 118 -8.70 -9.73 -29.48
CA SER A 118 -7.63 -10.06 -30.44
C SER A 118 -6.34 -10.33 -29.68
N GLU A 119 -5.65 -11.43 -29.98
CA GLU A 119 -4.39 -11.84 -29.34
C GLU A 119 -4.50 -12.08 -27.81
N ALA A 120 -5.72 -12.18 -27.27
CA ALA A 120 -5.97 -12.47 -25.85
C ALA A 120 -5.49 -13.89 -25.51
N GLY A 121 -4.50 -13.99 -24.62
CA GLY A 121 -3.83 -15.26 -24.29
C GLY A 121 -3.15 -15.94 -25.49
N GLU A 122 -2.66 -15.18 -26.49
CA GLU A 122 -2.12 -15.78 -27.73
C GLU A 122 -1.02 -16.82 -27.46
N SER A 123 -0.07 -16.51 -26.58
CA SER A 123 1.14 -17.33 -26.35
C SER A 123 1.00 -18.32 -25.19
N THR A 124 -0.20 -18.49 -24.64
CA THR A 124 -0.47 -19.45 -23.57
C THR A 124 -0.30 -20.87 -24.09
N VAL A 125 0.57 -21.68 -23.47
CA VAL A 125 0.90 -23.05 -23.90
C VAL A 125 0.26 -24.06 -22.94
N GLY A 126 0.34 -23.77 -21.64
CA GLY A 126 -0.47 -24.32 -20.55
C GLY A 126 -0.96 -23.19 -19.63
N GLY A 127 -1.72 -23.53 -18.60
CA GLY A 127 -2.37 -22.57 -17.69
C GLY A 127 -3.89 -22.75 -17.68
N ASN A 128 -4.49 -22.84 -16.50
CA ASN A 128 -5.90 -23.16 -16.30
C ASN A 128 -6.61 -22.07 -15.49
N ASP A 129 -7.94 -22.08 -15.51
CA ASP A 129 -8.79 -21.22 -14.68
C ASP A 129 -8.59 -19.70 -14.92
N ASN A 130 -7.98 -19.29 -16.05
CA ASN A 130 -7.70 -17.88 -16.34
C ASN A 130 -8.86 -17.16 -17.06
N VAL A 131 -9.14 -15.91 -16.69
CA VAL A 131 -10.10 -15.00 -17.35
C VAL A 131 -9.35 -13.82 -17.96
N ILE A 132 -9.20 -13.79 -19.29
CA ILE A 132 -8.37 -12.82 -20.02
C ILE A 132 -9.23 -12.05 -21.06
N ILE A 133 -9.63 -10.82 -20.76
CA ILE A 133 -10.60 -10.03 -21.54
C ILE A 133 -9.99 -8.70 -21.97
N GLY A 134 -9.60 -8.59 -23.24
CA GLY A 134 -9.03 -7.39 -23.84
C GLY A 134 -8.13 -7.70 -25.04
N GLU A 135 -7.90 -6.73 -25.92
CA GLU A 135 -6.87 -6.87 -26.95
C GLU A 135 -5.50 -7.05 -26.27
N LYS A 136 -4.77 -8.11 -26.66
CA LYS A 136 -3.43 -8.45 -26.13
C LYS A 136 -3.35 -8.61 -24.61
N ALA A 137 -4.48 -8.75 -23.93
CA ALA A 137 -4.51 -9.12 -22.52
C ALA A 137 -3.81 -10.49 -22.36
N GLY A 138 -2.90 -10.60 -21.40
CA GLY A 138 -2.10 -11.81 -21.15
C GLY A 138 -1.36 -12.37 -22.37
N ARG A 139 -1.05 -11.56 -23.41
CA ARG A 139 -0.55 -12.06 -24.71
C ARG A 139 0.63 -13.03 -24.58
N LEU A 140 1.52 -12.84 -23.62
CA LEU A 140 2.72 -13.66 -23.41
C LEU A 140 2.59 -14.72 -22.29
N ASN A 141 1.43 -14.88 -21.64
CA ASN A 141 1.26 -15.78 -20.47
C ASN A 141 1.37 -17.25 -20.84
N THR A 142 2.59 -17.80 -20.85
CA THR A 142 2.93 -19.15 -21.33
C THR A 142 2.43 -20.30 -20.46
N GLU A 143 2.43 -20.18 -19.13
CA GLU A 143 2.16 -21.29 -18.19
C GLU A 143 1.38 -20.89 -16.92
N GLY A 144 0.92 -19.65 -16.76
CA GLY A 144 0.29 -19.17 -15.51
C GLY A 144 -1.16 -19.65 -15.29
N ASP A 145 -1.47 -20.09 -14.07
CA ASP A 145 -2.80 -20.51 -13.58
C ASP A 145 -3.51 -19.40 -12.76
N ASP A 146 -4.84 -19.49 -12.60
CA ASP A 146 -5.66 -18.67 -11.68
C ASP A 146 -5.68 -17.13 -11.94
N ASN A 147 -5.33 -16.62 -13.14
CA ASN A 147 -5.26 -15.17 -13.39
C ASN A 147 -6.54 -14.55 -13.97
N VAL A 148 -6.85 -13.31 -13.57
CA VAL A 148 -7.92 -12.46 -14.11
C VAL A 148 -7.33 -11.18 -14.70
N PHE A 149 -7.21 -11.09 -16.03
CA PHE A 149 -6.68 -9.94 -16.76
C PHE A 149 -7.77 -9.26 -17.60
N ILE A 150 -8.17 -8.04 -17.28
CA ILE A 150 -9.30 -7.34 -17.93
C ILE A 150 -8.89 -5.92 -18.36
N GLY A 151 -8.63 -5.74 -19.66
CA GLY A 151 -8.27 -4.47 -20.29
C GLY A 151 -7.31 -4.63 -21.48
N TYR A 152 -7.18 -3.59 -22.32
CA TYR A 152 -6.16 -3.56 -23.39
C TYR A 152 -4.76 -3.74 -22.78
N GLU A 153 -4.03 -4.75 -23.24
CA GLU A 153 -2.68 -5.13 -22.79
C GLU A 153 -2.53 -5.32 -21.26
N ALA A 154 -3.61 -5.66 -20.54
CA ALA A 154 -3.55 -6.06 -19.13
C ALA A 154 -2.73 -7.36 -18.97
N GLY A 155 -1.74 -7.38 -18.07
CA GLY A 155 -0.85 -8.54 -17.87
C GLY A 155 -0.04 -8.97 -19.11
N TYR A 156 0.17 -8.07 -20.09
CA TYR A 156 0.76 -8.38 -21.40
C TYR A 156 2.01 -9.26 -21.35
N SER A 157 2.93 -8.96 -20.43
CA SER A 157 4.27 -9.57 -20.34
C SER A 157 4.35 -10.77 -19.39
N SER A 158 3.25 -11.17 -18.77
CA SER A 158 3.25 -12.29 -17.82
C SER A 158 3.62 -13.56 -18.55
N THR A 159 4.35 -14.48 -17.91
CA THR A 159 4.84 -15.71 -18.54
C THR A 159 4.53 -16.94 -17.70
N THR A 160 4.84 -16.90 -16.40
CA THR A 160 4.58 -17.99 -15.45
C THR A 160 4.01 -17.43 -14.14
N ALA A 161 3.20 -16.38 -14.25
CA ALA A 161 2.63 -15.63 -13.13
C ALA A 161 1.30 -16.27 -12.71
N ASN A 162 1.11 -16.53 -11.41
CA ASN A 162 -0.05 -17.26 -10.90
C ASN A 162 -0.93 -16.40 -9.97
N GLY A 163 -2.25 -16.59 -10.05
CA GLY A 163 -3.21 -16.01 -9.09
C GLY A 163 -3.31 -14.48 -9.09
N ASN A 164 -3.05 -13.80 -10.21
CA ASN A 164 -3.07 -12.34 -10.30
C ASN A 164 -4.42 -11.80 -10.81
N VAL A 165 -4.84 -10.63 -10.32
CA VAL A 165 -6.06 -9.93 -10.75
C VAL A 165 -5.69 -8.53 -11.25
N PHE A 166 -5.61 -8.33 -12.56
CA PHE A 166 -5.30 -7.05 -13.20
C PHE A 166 -6.51 -6.52 -13.97
N ILE A 167 -7.13 -5.45 -13.46
CA ILE A 167 -8.36 -4.86 -14.03
C ILE A 167 -8.11 -3.39 -14.37
N GLY A 168 -7.88 -3.15 -15.66
CA GLY A 168 -7.54 -1.86 -16.23
C GLY A 168 -6.81 -2.02 -17.56
N ASN A 169 -6.89 -1.00 -18.42
CA ASN A 169 -5.93 -0.85 -19.53
C ASN A 169 -4.51 -0.82 -18.93
N TRP A 170 -3.58 -1.60 -19.51
CA TRP A 170 -2.18 -1.71 -19.10
C TRP A 170 -1.92 -2.07 -17.61
N ALA A 171 -2.93 -2.53 -16.87
CA ALA A 171 -2.76 -3.00 -15.49
C ALA A 171 -1.77 -4.19 -15.45
N GLY A 172 -0.72 -4.08 -14.66
CA GLY A 172 0.33 -5.11 -14.54
C GLY A 172 1.06 -5.46 -15.86
N ARG A 173 1.12 -4.54 -16.84
CA ARG A 173 1.60 -4.80 -18.21
C ARG A 173 2.98 -5.48 -18.27
N SER A 174 3.91 -5.07 -17.42
CA SER A 174 5.29 -5.59 -17.39
C SER A 174 5.50 -6.78 -16.43
N ASN A 175 4.47 -7.26 -15.72
CA ASN A 175 4.63 -8.39 -14.79
C ASN A 175 5.03 -9.62 -15.57
N THR A 176 6.08 -10.33 -15.15
CA THR A 176 6.58 -11.55 -15.81
C THR A 176 6.30 -12.80 -14.98
N THR A 177 6.74 -12.80 -13.71
CA THR A 177 6.63 -13.96 -12.81
C THR A 177 6.14 -13.61 -11.41
N GLY A 178 5.58 -12.41 -11.21
CA GLY A 178 5.01 -11.99 -9.93
C GLY A 178 3.67 -12.69 -9.67
N GLU A 179 3.48 -13.20 -8.45
CA GLU A 179 2.32 -14.03 -8.06
C GLU A 179 1.41 -13.34 -7.05
N GLY A 180 0.10 -13.63 -7.09
CA GLY A 180 -0.87 -13.19 -6.08
C GLY A 180 -1.13 -11.69 -6.01
N ASN A 181 -0.86 -10.94 -7.08
CA ASN A 181 -1.03 -9.50 -7.12
C ASN A 181 -2.45 -9.10 -7.54
N THR A 182 -3.03 -8.07 -6.93
CA THR A 182 -4.31 -7.47 -7.35
C THR A 182 -4.10 -6.01 -7.73
N PHE A 183 -4.23 -5.63 -9.00
CA PHE A 183 -4.13 -4.25 -9.50
C PHE A 183 -5.44 -3.84 -10.17
N VAL A 184 -6.10 -2.80 -9.66
CA VAL A 184 -7.40 -2.32 -10.15
C VAL A 184 -7.36 -0.80 -10.36
N GLY A 185 -7.33 -0.36 -11.61
CA GLY A 185 -7.18 1.06 -11.97
C GLY A 185 -6.86 1.27 -13.45
N ALA A 186 -7.29 2.42 -13.99
CA ALA A 186 -7.01 2.83 -15.36
C ALA A 186 -5.79 3.78 -15.44
N ASP A 187 -5.49 4.27 -16.65
CA ASP A 187 -4.61 5.42 -16.88
C ASP A 187 -5.04 6.63 -16.05
N TRP A 188 -4.05 7.36 -15.52
CA TRP A 188 -4.21 8.71 -15.01
C TRP A 188 -3.26 9.65 -15.77
N GLY A 189 -3.75 10.13 -16.91
CA GLY A 189 -3.01 11.01 -17.81
C GLY A 189 -2.47 12.29 -17.17
N ASP A 190 -1.48 12.90 -17.84
CA ASP A 190 -0.68 14.06 -17.41
C ASP A 190 -1.35 15.02 -16.40
N ILE A 191 -0.92 14.95 -15.13
CA ILE A 191 -1.07 16.09 -14.21
C ILE A 191 0.02 17.11 -14.53
N GLY A 192 -0.37 18.21 -15.19
CA GLY A 192 0.55 19.26 -15.64
C GLY A 192 1.43 19.91 -14.56
N ASP A 193 1.04 19.85 -13.28
CA ASP A 193 1.79 20.46 -12.17
C ASP A 193 2.92 19.58 -11.60
N TYR A 194 3.00 18.28 -11.92
CA TYR A 194 3.99 17.34 -11.34
C TYR A 194 4.93 16.68 -12.36
N GLY A 195 4.93 17.16 -13.61
CA GLY A 195 6.00 16.89 -14.57
C GLY A 195 6.05 15.46 -15.13
N GLY A 196 4.89 14.90 -15.47
CA GLY A 196 4.78 13.72 -16.33
C GLY A 196 3.68 12.74 -15.93
N SER A 197 3.10 12.08 -16.93
CA SER A 197 2.03 11.10 -16.82
C SER A 197 2.29 10.04 -15.76
N PHE A 198 1.23 9.67 -15.03
CA PHE A 198 1.25 8.60 -14.04
C PHE A 198 0.55 7.39 -14.64
N GLY A 199 1.36 6.53 -15.29
CA GLY A 199 0.89 5.31 -15.97
C GLY A 199 0.21 4.32 -15.04
N GLU A 200 -0.17 3.19 -15.60
CA GLU A 200 -1.29 2.40 -15.09
C GLU A 200 -0.93 1.60 -13.82
N CYS A 201 -1.95 1.04 -13.15
CA CYS A 201 -1.74 0.42 -11.85
C CYS A 201 -0.78 -0.79 -11.93
N GLY A 202 0.35 -0.69 -11.23
CA GLY A 202 1.43 -1.68 -11.27
C GLY A 202 2.09 -1.89 -12.63
N TYR A 203 2.04 -0.91 -13.55
CA TYR A 203 2.52 -1.02 -14.93
C TYR A 203 3.89 -1.71 -15.07
N ASP A 204 4.93 -1.24 -14.36
CA ASP A 204 6.29 -1.78 -14.40
C ASP A 204 6.61 -2.82 -13.31
N ASN A 205 5.64 -3.33 -12.56
CA ASN A 205 5.89 -4.48 -11.69
C ASN A 205 6.33 -5.66 -12.55
N THR A 206 7.47 -6.30 -12.26
CA THR A 206 8.06 -7.39 -13.06
C THR A 206 8.07 -8.74 -12.34
N THR A 207 8.32 -8.76 -11.03
CA THR A 207 8.44 -9.99 -10.21
C THR A 207 7.87 -9.86 -8.79
N GLY A 208 7.05 -8.83 -8.51
CA GLY A 208 6.52 -8.60 -7.17
C GLY A 208 5.49 -9.64 -6.73
N ILE A 209 5.40 -9.93 -5.43
CA ILE A 209 4.50 -10.97 -4.89
C ILE A 209 3.50 -10.36 -3.89
N GLY A 210 2.22 -10.74 -3.99
CA GLY A 210 1.20 -10.46 -2.98
C GLY A 210 0.81 -8.98 -2.84
N ASN A 211 0.93 -8.18 -3.91
CA ASN A 211 0.61 -6.75 -3.88
C ASN A 211 -0.89 -6.48 -4.10
N SER A 212 -1.39 -5.31 -3.68
CA SER A 212 -2.82 -4.95 -3.75
C SER A 212 -3.03 -3.45 -4.02
N PHE A 213 -3.21 -3.06 -5.28
CA PHE A 213 -3.25 -1.67 -5.74
C PHE A 213 -4.64 -1.28 -6.25
N TYR A 214 -5.22 -0.21 -5.71
CA TYR A 214 -6.58 0.24 -5.99
C TYR A 214 -6.64 1.73 -6.32
N GLY A 215 -6.65 2.05 -7.61
CA GLY A 215 -6.80 3.39 -8.15
C GLY A 215 -5.95 3.64 -9.40
N ALA A 216 -6.30 4.67 -10.17
CA ALA A 216 -5.53 5.08 -11.34
C ALA A 216 -4.20 5.73 -10.91
N GLY A 217 -3.11 5.49 -11.66
CA GLY A 217 -1.76 5.95 -11.26
C GLY A 217 -1.22 5.32 -9.96
N SER A 218 -1.76 4.16 -9.53
CA SER A 218 -1.42 3.53 -8.25
C SER A 218 -0.25 2.55 -8.38
N GLY A 219 0.90 2.86 -7.78
CA GLY A 219 2.05 1.95 -7.73
C GLY A 219 2.70 1.66 -9.08
N THR A 220 2.59 2.58 -10.05
CA THR A 220 2.98 2.43 -11.45
C THR A 220 4.34 1.77 -11.66
N GLU A 221 5.37 2.21 -10.93
CA GLU A 221 6.77 1.80 -11.17
C GLU A 221 7.30 0.79 -10.12
N ASN A 222 6.42 0.04 -9.44
CA ASN A 222 6.79 -0.94 -8.41
C ASN A 222 7.46 -2.21 -8.97
N SER A 223 8.69 -2.11 -9.48
CA SER A 223 9.38 -3.20 -10.20
C SER A 223 9.41 -4.56 -9.48
N THR A 224 9.85 -4.61 -8.22
CA THR A 224 10.12 -5.90 -7.52
C THR A 224 9.52 -5.99 -6.11
N GLY A 225 8.76 -4.99 -5.66
CA GLY A 225 8.22 -4.94 -4.30
C GLY A 225 7.17 -6.01 -4.02
N SER A 226 7.05 -6.41 -2.75
CA SER A 226 6.17 -7.50 -2.30
C SER A 226 5.41 -7.18 -1.01
N PHE A 227 4.17 -7.67 -0.93
CA PHE A 227 3.19 -7.39 0.14
C PHE A 227 2.83 -5.90 0.30
N ASN A 228 2.74 -5.20 -0.83
CA ASN A 228 2.38 -3.78 -0.92
C ASN A 228 0.83 -3.63 -0.96
N THR A 229 0.25 -2.55 -0.45
CA THR A 229 -1.22 -2.31 -0.43
C THR A 229 -1.61 -0.85 -0.80
N PHE A 230 -1.57 -0.48 -2.09
CA PHE A 230 -1.90 0.87 -2.56
C PHE A 230 -3.41 1.12 -2.63
N LEU A 231 -3.86 2.27 -2.10
CA LEU A 231 -5.28 2.65 -2.07
C LEU A 231 -5.47 4.15 -2.28
N GLY A 232 -6.03 4.51 -3.43
CA GLY A 232 -6.28 5.87 -3.88
C GLY A 232 -5.70 6.12 -5.28
N VAL A 233 -5.89 7.33 -5.79
CA VAL A 233 -5.29 7.75 -7.07
C VAL A 233 -3.89 8.33 -6.84
N GLY A 234 -2.95 8.00 -7.73
CA GLY A 234 -1.59 8.57 -7.75
C GLY A 234 -0.72 8.19 -6.55
N THR A 235 -1.06 7.12 -5.82
CA THR A 235 -0.42 6.76 -4.55
C THR A 235 0.79 5.88 -4.82
N GLY A 236 1.96 6.28 -4.32
CA GLY A 236 3.23 5.58 -4.61
C GLY A 236 3.58 5.50 -6.09
N ALA A 237 3.16 6.49 -6.88
CA ALA A 237 3.15 6.41 -8.34
C ALA A 237 4.54 6.30 -9.02
N ARG A 238 5.65 6.36 -8.26
CA ARG A 238 7.02 5.95 -8.63
C ARG A 238 7.71 5.38 -7.38
N ASN A 239 8.21 4.13 -7.40
CA ASN A 239 9.05 3.53 -6.33
C ASN A 239 9.60 2.14 -6.70
N GLU A 240 10.92 1.95 -6.67
CA GLU A 240 11.63 0.70 -6.98
C GLU A 240 12.33 0.09 -5.74
N TYR A 241 12.44 -1.24 -5.68
CA TYR A 241 12.99 -2.01 -4.53
C TYR A 241 12.23 -1.82 -3.20
N ALA A 242 10.91 -1.66 -3.31
CA ALA A 242 10.00 -1.41 -2.21
C ALA A 242 9.77 -2.64 -1.29
N SER A 243 9.99 -2.43 0.00
CA SER A 243 8.80 -2.11 0.78
C SER A 243 8.75 -0.61 1.09
N ASN A 244 8.83 -0.14 2.34
CA ASN A 244 8.21 1.14 2.71
C ASN A 244 6.75 1.11 2.23
N ASN A 245 6.01 0.08 2.63
CA ASN A 245 4.68 -0.23 2.09
C ASN A 245 3.64 0.74 2.64
N LEU A 246 3.60 1.90 1.99
CA LEU A 246 3.16 3.13 2.59
C LEU A 246 2.24 4.00 1.72
N MET A 247 0.94 3.91 1.97
CA MET A 247 0.00 3.89 0.85
C MET A 247 -1.30 4.67 1.12
N ILE A 248 -1.52 5.72 0.33
CA ILE A 248 -2.25 6.89 0.83
C ILE A 248 -2.89 7.72 -0.30
N GLY A 249 -4.21 7.96 -0.28
CA GLY A 249 -4.92 8.77 -1.28
C GLY A 249 -5.19 10.23 -0.83
N PHE A 250 -5.06 11.26 -1.68
CA PHE A 250 -4.64 11.34 -3.09
C PHE A 250 -3.20 11.90 -3.16
N MET A 251 -2.41 11.41 -4.13
CA MET A 251 -0.98 11.75 -4.31
C MET A 251 -0.05 11.51 -3.10
N ALA A 252 -0.51 10.81 -2.08
CA ALA A 252 0.27 10.68 -0.86
C ALA A 252 1.21 9.44 -0.97
N GLY A 253 2.47 9.64 -0.59
CA GLY A 253 3.58 8.78 -1.02
C GLY A 253 4.01 8.94 -2.49
N ALA A 254 3.57 9.97 -3.24
CA ALA A 254 3.86 10.08 -4.68
C ALA A 254 5.33 10.43 -5.00
N ARG A 255 6.08 9.42 -5.44
CA ARG A 255 7.54 9.41 -5.70
C ARG A 255 8.35 9.12 -4.43
N ASN A 256 8.79 7.87 -4.38
CA ASN A 256 9.59 7.20 -3.37
C ASN A 256 10.61 6.33 -4.17
N ASN A 257 11.65 5.76 -3.55
CA ASN A 257 12.91 5.24 -4.14
C ASN A 257 12.98 4.97 -5.68
N ILE A 258 13.28 5.93 -6.56
CA ILE A 258 13.41 5.66 -8.02
C ILE A 258 14.85 5.46 -8.55
N SER A 259 15.84 5.23 -7.69
CA SER A 259 17.18 4.79 -8.12
C SER A 259 17.97 4.08 -7.03
N ASN A 260 18.13 2.76 -7.13
CA ASN A 260 18.78 1.91 -6.13
C ASN A 260 19.94 1.11 -6.75
N SER A 261 20.90 0.70 -5.91
CA SER A 261 21.79 -0.44 -6.23
C SER A 261 21.98 -1.45 -5.09
N THR A 262 21.49 -1.18 -3.87
CA THR A 262 21.43 -2.15 -2.75
C THR A 262 20.30 -1.88 -1.74
N THR A 263 19.20 -2.62 -1.85
CA THR A 263 18.42 -3.26 -0.75
C THR A 263 18.03 -2.49 0.54
N ASN A 264 16.71 -2.51 0.80
CA ASN A 264 16.01 -2.68 2.11
C ASN A 264 15.08 -1.55 2.63
N ALA A 265 14.15 -1.08 1.80
CA ALA A 265 12.98 -0.32 2.26
C ALA A 265 12.07 -1.17 3.18
N GLN A 266 11.72 -0.69 4.39
CA GLN A 266 10.99 -1.41 5.48
C GLN A 266 10.19 -0.50 6.47
N TYR A 267 9.75 0.72 6.08
CA TYR A 267 9.29 1.79 7.00
C TYR A 267 7.89 2.42 6.66
N ASN A 268 6.83 2.34 7.52
CA ASN A 268 5.43 2.74 7.17
C ASN A 268 4.55 3.45 8.31
N PHE A 269 4.16 4.75 8.55
CA PHE A 269 4.07 6.15 7.98
C PHE A 269 2.89 6.60 7.06
N PHE A 270 1.71 6.00 7.14
CA PHE A 270 0.52 6.38 6.32
C PHE A 270 -0.08 7.72 6.78
N ILE A 271 -0.65 8.55 5.89
CA ILE A 271 -1.08 9.94 6.25
C ILE A 271 -2.47 10.25 5.60
N GLY A 272 -2.94 11.50 5.57
CA GLY A 272 -4.18 11.95 4.91
C GLY A 272 -3.99 12.33 3.43
N ASN A 273 -4.43 13.53 3.05
CA ASN A 273 -4.16 14.12 1.73
C ASN A 273 -2.83 14.92 1.76
N TYR A 274 -2.10 14.98 0.63
CA TYR A 274 -0.75 15.58 0.47
C TYR A 274 0.23 15.21 1.58
N ALA A 275 0.59 13.94 1.58
CA ALA A 275 0.79 13.22 2.83
C ALA A 275 1.98 12.27 2.66
N ALA A 276 3.12 12.60 3.28
CA ALA A 276 4.43 12.03 2.92
C ALA A 276 4.67 12.14 1.41
N LEU A 277 4.51 13.36 0.87
CA LEU A 277 4.41 13.61 -0.57
C LEU A 277 5.67 13.21 -1.37
N SER A 278 6.82 12.93 -0.72
CA SER A 278 7.96 12.16 -1.26
C SER A 278 9.02 11.84 -0.18
N ASN A 279 9.77 10.73 -0.30
CA ASN A 279 11.15 10.53 0.28
C ASN A 279 11.78 9.18 -0.13
N GLU A 280 12.99 9.16 -0.71
CA GLU A 280 13.43 8.08 -1.62
C GLU A 280 14.45 7.02 -1.12
N GLU A 281 14.65 6.84 0.19
CA GLU A 281 15.00 5.53 0.82
C GLU A 281 14.70 5.63 2.35
N GLY A 282 14.74 4.54 3.13
CA GLY A 282 14.21 4.59 4.51
C GLY A 282 14.47 3.40 5.44
N ALA A 283 13.74 3.45 6.60
CA ALA A 283 13.27 2.22 9.17
C ALA A 283 12.69 2.93 10.52
N TYR A 284 11.42 2.94 11.01
CA TYR A 284 10.21 2.11 10.88
C TYR A 284 8.89 2.88 10.69
N ASN A 285 8.87 4.21 10.88
CA ASN A 285 7.84 5.15 10.35
C ASN A 285 6.39 5.13 10.96
N MET A 286 5.75 6.30 11.20
CA MET A 286 4.32 6.46 11.64
C MET A 286 3.83 7.95 11.52
N VAL A 287 2.55 8.37 11.50
CA VAL A 287 1.31 8.12 10.70
C VAL A 287 0.40 9.34 11.02
N LEU A 288 -0.12 10.09 10.03
CA LEU A 288 -0.36 11.53 10.24
C LEU A 288 -1.56 12.16 9.45
N GLY A 289 -1.87 13.45 9.66
CA GLY A 289 -3.04 14.15 9.09
C GLY A 289 -2.80 14.92 7.79
N HIS A 290 -3.82 15.60 7.27
CA HIS A 290 -3.75 16.45 6.07
C HIS A 290 -2.57 17.45 6.12
N ASP A 291 -1.84 17.57 5.00
CA ASP A 291 -0.59 18.34 4.78
C ASP A 291 0.59 18.04 5.74
N ALA A 292 0.39 17.21 6.74
CA ALA A 292 1.34 17.12 7.83
C ALA A 292 2.45 16.11 7.53
N SER A 293 3.68 16.43 7.97
CA SER A 293 4.92 15.88 7.40
C SER A 293 6.04 15.68 8.42
N LEU A 294 7.01 14.83 8.08
CA LEU A 294 8.33 14.76 8.73
C LEU A 294 9.30 15.84 8.22
N GLY A 295 9.10 16.35 6.99
CA GLY A 295 9.94 17.38 6.39
C GLY A 295 9.55 17.72 4.95
N ILE A 296 10.23 18.70 4.35
CA ILE A 296 10.15 19.02 2.91
C ILE A 296 11.58 19.16 2.39
N GLY A 297 11.97 18.23 1.51
CA GLY A 297 13.33 18.07 1.01
C GLY A 297 14.21 17.22 1.94
N ASN A 298 14.87 16.23 1.36
CA ASN A 298 15.98 15.44 1.89
C ASN A 298 15.87 15.06 3.39
N ASN A 299 15.15 13.97 3.68
CA ASN A 299 15.08 13.38 5.03
C ASN A 299 15.95 12.12 5.09
N ASP A 300 17.11 12.24 5.75
CA ASP A 300 18.19 11.26 5.79
C ASP A 300 18.25 10.36 7.05
N GLY A 301 17.57 10.71 8.16
CA GLY A 301 17.67 9.92 9.41
C GLY A 301 16.64 10.22 10.51
N SER A 302 15.35 10.42 10.19
CA SER A 302 14.28 10.60 11.20
C SER A 302 13.87 9.29 11.93
N ASP A 303 14.68 8.81 12.86
CA ASP A 303 14.43 7.57 13.63
C ASP A 303 13.19 7.65 14.54
N SER A 304 12.28 6.66 14.40
CA SER A 304 11.25 6.32 15.39
C SER A 304 10.33 7.47 15.83
N CYS A 305 10.04 8.43 14.95
CA CYS A 305 9.16 9.57 15.25
C CYS A 305 7.66 9.25 15.07
N MET A 306 6.82 9.84 15.92
CA MET A 306 5.36 9.78 15.84
C MET A 306 4.78 11.20 15.84
N VAL A 307 4.08 11.57 14.77
CA VAL A 307 3.46 12.89 14.61
C VAL A 307 1.99 12.70 14.28
N ILE A 308 1.07 13.42 14.95
CA ILE A 308 -0.39 13.30 14.75
C ILE A 308 -1.08 14.67 14.83
N GLY A 309 -1.68 15.15 13.73
CA GLY A 309 -2.55 16.32 13.70
C GLY A 309 -2.54 17.10 12.38
N HIS A 310 -3.56 17.94 12.17
CA HIS A 310 -3.60 18.89 11.05
C HIS A 310 -2.50 19.94 11.20
N GLY A 311 -1.61 20.02 10.20
CA GLY A 311 -0.42 20.89 10.23
C GLY A 311 0.52 20.64 11.42
N ALA A 312 0.51 19.43 12.00
CA ALA A 312 1.49 19.04 13.01
C ALA A 312 2.85 18.77 12.35
N ALA A 313 3.96 19.17 12.99
CA ALA A 313 5.29 19.10 12.37
C ALA A 313 6.40 18.72 13.37
N ALA A 314 7.24 17.77 12.97
CA ALA A 314 8.52 17.47 13.63
C ALA A 314 9.68 18.35 13.12
N SER A 315 9.50 19.07 12.00
CA SER A 315 10.54 19.89 11.36
C SER A 315 9.95 21.21 10.84
N PRO A 316 10.70 22.32 10.99
CA PRO A 316 11.36 22.87 9.81
C PRO A 316 12.81 23.25 10.10
N GLY A 317 13.72 22.29 9.95
CA GLY A 317 15.16 22.47 10.08
C GLY A 317 15.94 21.22 9.65
N THR A 318 17.08 21.43 8.99
CA THR A 318 17.87 20.43 8.25
C THR A 318 18.80 19.62 9.16
N ALA A 319 18.23 18.75 9.99
CA ALA A 319 18.97 17.79 10.80
C ALA A 319 18.09 16.58 11.16
N ASP A 320 18.73 15.42 11.28
CA ASP A 320 18.17 14.16 11.79
C ASP A 320 17.48 14.34 13.15
N ARG A 321 16.52 13.46 13.45
CA ARG A 321 15.73 13.51 14.69
C ARG A 321 15.33 12.14 15.18
N ASN A 322 15.64 11.86 16.44
CA ASN A 322 15.41 10.54 17.02
C ASN A 322 14.37 10.59 18.15
N TRP A 323 13.37 9.70 18.08
CA TRP A 323 12.34 9.46 19.10
C TRP A 323 11.51 10.71 19.50
N ALA A 324 11.03 11.49 18.53
CA ALA A 324 10.10 12.60 18.78
C ALA A 324 8.62 12.14 18.78
N THR A 325 7.81 12.67 19.72
CA THR A 325 6.35 12.52 19.76
C THR A 325 5.68 13.90 19.68
N VAL A 326 4.90 14.17 18.63
CA VAL A 326 4.26 15.48 18.39
C VAL A 326 2.78 15.30 18.06
N ILE A 327 1.88 15.67 18.99
CA ILE A 327 0.43 15.44 18.86
C ILE A 327 -0.35 16.73 19.06
N GLY A 328 -1.05 17.19 18.02
CA GLY A 328 -1.98 18.32 18.11
C GLY A 328 -2.06 19.18 16.84
N HIS A 329 -3.17 19.88 16.66
CA HIS A 329 -3.33 20.86 15.57
C HIS A 329 -2.26 21.96 15.67
N GLN A 330 -1.42 22.09 14.63
CA GLN A 330 -0.26 23.02 14.63
C GLN A 330 0.71 22.80 15.82
N ALA A 331 0.85 21.56 16.31
CA ALA A 331 1.89 21.21 17.28
C ALA A 331 3.28 21.13 16.59
N VAL A 332 4.31 21.64 17.26
CA VAL A 332 5.68 21.74 16.71
C VAL A 332 6.70 21.30 17.76
N GLY A 333 7.31 20.13 17.56
CA GLY A 333 8.34 19.56 18.45
C GLY A 333 9.65 19.32 17.70
N GLN A 334 10.68 20.14 17.93
CA GLN A 334 11.85 20.26 17.04
C GLN A 334 13.15 19.62 17.55
N GLY A 335 13.20 19.11 18.79
CA GLY A 335 14.40 18.49 19.38
C GLY A 335 14.34 16.97 19.47
N ASP A 336 15.42 16.33 19.89
CA ASP A 336 15.50 14.88 20.08
C ASP A 336 14.82 14.40 21.37
N PHE A 337 14.36 13.15 21.40
CA PHE A 337 13.75 12.50 22.58
C PHE A 337 12.61 13.34 23.20
N ASN A 338 11.75 13.91 22.36
CA ASN A 338 10.85 15.01 22.72
C ASN A 338 9.38 14.61 22.81
N ILE A 339 8.63 15.29 23.68
CA ILE A 339 7.21 15.01 23.95
C ILE A 339 6.41 16.32 23.87
N THR A 340 5.77 16.57 22.73
CA THR A 340 4.96 17.77 22.47
C THR A 340 3.49 17.39 22.27
N LEU A 341 2.62 17.69 23.23
CA LEU A 341 1.18 17.38 23.17
C LEU A 341 0.31 18.63 23.40
N GLY A 342 -0.39 19.09 22.36
CA GLY A 342 -1.37 20.16 22.47
C GLY A 342 -1.50 21.00 21.20
N ALA A 343 -2.69 21.55 20.96
CA ALA A 343 -2.87 22.45 19.83
C ALA A 343 -2.03 23.73 20.01
N LYS A 344 -1.23 24.07 19.00
CA LYS A 344 -0.24 25.16 19.01
C LYS A 344 0.88 25.02 20.06
N ALA A 345 1.09 23.84 20.63
CA ALA A 345 2.22 23.58 21.52
C ALA A 345 3.54 23.67 20.73
N THR A 346 4.49 24.47 21.20
CA THR A 346 5.80 24.69 20.56
C THR A 346 6.94 24.29 21.49
N GLN A 347 7.83 23.40 21.06
CA GLN A 347 8.93 22.93 21.88
C GLN A 347 10.19 22.72 21.04
N THR A 348 11.26 23.45 21.37
CA THR A 348 12.40 23.64 20.45
C THR A 348 13.69 22.91 20.85
N ARG A 349 13.68 22.06 21.88
CA ARG A 349 14.89 21.51 22.52
C ARG A 349 14.76 20.04 22.90
N ASN A 350 15.92 19.40 23.06
CA ASN A 350 16.05 17.97 23.32
C ASN A 350 15.65 17.60 24.76
N TYR A 351 15.16 16.38 24.94
CA TYR A 351 14.72 15.81 26.23
C TYR A 351 13.68 16.68 26.96
N ALA A 352 12.92 17.48 26.21
CA ALA A 352 11.91 18.38 26.74
C ALA A 352 10.51 17.76 26.67
N ILE A 353 9.62 18.24 27.53
CA ILE A 353 8.21 17.83 27.61
C ILE A 353 7.34 19.09 27.63
N ASN A 354 6.38 19.18 26.71
CA ASN A 354 5.45 20.30 26.58
C ASN A 354 4.02 19.78 26.37
N ILE A 355 3.15 19.94 27.38
CA ILE A 355 1.80 19.38 27.39
C ILE A 355 0.79 20.49 27.68
N GLY A 356 0.14 21.01 26.64
CA GLY A 356 -0.91 22.03 26.80
C GLY A 356 -1.22 22.83 25.54
N TYR A 357 -2.38 23.48 25.52
CA TYR A 357 -2.75 24.46 24.49
C TYR A 357 -1.80 25.66 24.56
N GLN A 358 -1.18 26.04 23.44
CA GLN A 358 -0.19 27.14 23.35
C GLN A 358 1.01 27.05 24.33
N GLY A 359 1.32 25.88 24.88
CA GLY A 359 2.51 25.69 25.74
C GLY A 359 3.80 25.93 24.96
N ASN A 360 4.82 26.53 25.59
CA ASN A 360 6.06 26.94 24.92
C ASN A 360 7.32 26.51 25.71
N VAL A 361 8.16 25.65 25.15
CA VAL A 361 9.40 25.18 25.81
C VAL A 361 10.64 25.46 24.95
N ALA A 362 11.48 26.36 25.46
CA ALA A 362 12.67 26.86 24.78
C ALA A 362 14.01 26.45 25.43
N SER A 363 13.99 25.53 26.40
CA SER A 363 15.20 24.99 27.07
C SER A 363 15.21 23.46 27.16
N PRO A 364 16.40 22.80 27.12
CA PRO A 364 16.52 21.34 27.27
C PRO A 364 16.17 20.85 28.68
N TYR A 365 15.80 19.56 28.78
CA TYR A 365 15.42 18.88 30.04
C TYR A 365 14.30 19.57 30.83
N ALA A 366 13.51 20.41 30.17
CA ALA A 366 12.46 21.20 30.79
C ALA A 366 11.09 20.54 30.60
N VAL A 367 10.24 20.67 31.62
CA VAL A 367 8.87 20.16 31.63
C VAL A 367 7.90 21.33 31.76
N SER A 368 6.95 21.44 30.83
CA SER A 368 5.85 22.39 30.86
C SER A 368 4.51 21.68 30.71
N ILE A 369 3.58 21.90 31.64
CA ILE A 369 2.27 21.27 31.68
C ILE A 369 1.20 22.32 32.01
N GLY A 370 0.41 22.72 31.01
CA GLY A 370 -0.69 23.68 31.19
C GLY A 370 -0.98 24.53 29.95
N SER A 371 -2.16 25.15 29.92
CA SER A 371 -2.52 26.13 28.89
C SER A 371 -1.62 27.36 28.99
N GLY A 372 -0.88 27.70 27.92
CA GLY A 372 0.09 28.79 27.90
C GLY A 372 1.28 28.64 28.86
N ALA A 373 1.48 27.46 29.44
CA ALA A 373 2.60 27.17 30.33
C ALA A 373 3.93 27.29 29.57
N SER A 374 4.93 27.99 30.14
CA SER A 374 6.13 28.36 29.40
C SER A 374 7.46 28.18 30.15
N VAL A 375 8.49 27.73 29.43
CA VAL A 375 9.88 27.71 29.89
C VAL A 375 10.73 28.49 28.90
N ALA A 376 11.31 29.59 29.35
CA ALA A 376 12.09 30.49 28.52
C ALA A 376 13.44 29.88 28.07
N THR A 377 14.09 30.55 27.11
CA THR A 377 15.45 30.20 26.69
C THR A 377 16.43 30.23 27.86
N SER A 378 17.35 29.28 27.91
CA SER A 378 18.37 29.11 28.97
C SER A 378 17.80 28.77 30.36
N SER A 379 16.50 28.56 30.50
CA SER A 379 15.84 28.12 31.75
C SER A 379 15.89 26.59 31.89
N ASN A 380 17.10 26.03 31.79
CA ASN A 380 17.32 24.59 31.72
C ASN A 380 16.82 23.85 32.97
N ASN A 381 16.38 22.60 32.82
CA ASN A 381 15.92 21.75 33.93
C ASN A 381 14.73 22.33 34.73
N SER A 382 13.97 23.28 34.17
CA SER A 382 12.78 23.87 34.81
C SER A 382 11.60 22.90 34.80
N VAL A 383 10.71 23.04 35.80
CA VAL A 383 9.44 22.32 35.88
C VAL A 383 8.31 23.33 36.08
N VAL A 384 7.41 23.44 35.10
CA VAL A 384 6.32 24.42 35.06
C VAL A 384 4.99 23.68 34.94
N VAL A 385 4.10 23.86 35.90
CA VAL A 385 2.82 23.15 35.99
C VAL A 385 1.69 24.10 36.39
N GLY A 386 0.87 24.52 35.43
CA GLY A 386 -0.24 25.44 35.65
C GLY A 386 -0.63 26.21 34.40
N ASN A 387 -1.85 26.75 34.38
CA ASN A 387 -2.26 27.70 33.34
C ASN A 387 -1.41 28.99 33.45
N GLN A 388 -0.91 29.49 32.32
CA GLN A 388 -0.05 30.68 32.23
C GLN A 388 1.20 30.69 33.15
N ALA A 389 1.57 29.55 33.74
CA ALA A 389 2.74 29.43 34.61
C ALA A 389 4.04 29.60 33.80
N SER A 390 5.11 30.09 34.43
CA SER A 390 6.39 30.28 33.73
C SER A 390 7.65 30.11 34.59
N SER A 391 8.70 29.60 33.93
CA SER A 391 10.08 29.69 34.42
C SER A 391 10.94 30.47 33.43
N ALA A 392 11.66 31.45 33.95
CA ALA A 392 12.66 32.26 33.25
C ALA A 392 14.09 32.05 33.80
N ALA A 393 14.31 30.99 34.60
CA ALA A 393 15.59 30.71 35.23
C ALA A 393 15.93 29.21 35.28
N THR A 394 17.22 28.88 35.32
CA THR A 394 17.71 27.50 35.44
C THR A 394 17.22 26.86 36.75
N GLY A 395 16.72 25.62 36.67
CA GLY A 395 16.20 24.88 37.82
C GLY A 395 14.95 25.48 38.47
N GLY A 396 14.25 26.39 37.78
CA GLY A 396 13.04 27.02 38.30
C GLY A 396 11.84 26.05 38.33
N ILE A 397 11.16 25.97 39.47
CA ILE A 397 9.97 25.15 39.66
C ILE A 397 8.77 26.07 39.91
N ALA A 398 7.83 26.16 38.96
CA ALA A 398 6.63 27.00 39.05
C ALA A 398 5.36 26.14 38.99
N ILE A 399 4.59 26.07 40.08
CA ILE A 399 3.42 25.19 40.21
C ILE A 399 2.20 25.99 40.71
N GLY A 400 1.24 26.26 39.83
CA GLY A 400 0.03 27.04 40.12
C GLY A 400 -0.45 27.86 38.93
N ASP A 401 -1.68 28.36 38.96
CA ASP A 401 -2.17 29.29 37.94
C ASP A 401 -1.36 30.60 38.00
N THR A 402 -0.88 31.08 36.86
CA THR A 402 0.04 32.25 36.73
C THR A 402 1.32 32.20 37.60
N ALA A 403 1.71 31.04 38.14
CA ALA A 403 2.90 30.92 38.99
C ALA A 403 4.20 31.23 38.22
N THR A 404 5.11 32.00 38.81
CA THR A 404 6.33 32.48 38.14
C THR A 404 7.62 32.21 38.93
N VAL A 405 8.69 31.88 38.22
CA VAL A 405 10.07 31.87 38.74
C VAL A 405 11.02 32.59 37.78
N SER A 406 11.76 33.57 38.27
CA SER A 406 12.88 34.22 37.57
C SER A 406 14.20 34.24 38.35
N GLY A 407 14.21 33.75 39.61
CA GLY A 407 15.44 33.45 40.34
C GLY A 407 15.94 32.04 40.03
N ALA A 408 17.26 31.84 39.96
CA ALA A 408 17.85 30.52 39.71
C ALA A 408 17.58 29.54 40.87
N ASN A 409 17.48 28.25 40.57
CA ASN A 409 17.31 27.16 41.54
C ASN A 409 16.14 27.37 42.54
N SER A 410 15.07 28.02 42.10
CA SER A 410 14.02 28.57 42.97
C SER A 410 12.64 27.95 42.75
N VAL A 411 11.78 28.00 43.77
CA VAL A 411 10.53 27.22 43.83
C VAL A 411 9.33 28.09 44.18
N SER A 412 8.40 28.26 43.24
CA SER A 412 7.15 28.99 43.38
C SER A 412 5.96 28.01 43.33
N ILE A 413 5.19 27.92 44.42
CA ILE A 413 4.05 26.99 44.52
C ILE A 413 2.81 27.74 45.03
N GLY A 414 1.86 27.99 44.14
CA GLY A 414 0.59 28.66 44.44
C GLY A 414 0.07 29.46 43.26
N ASP A 415 -1.25 29.65 43.21
CA ASP A 415 -1.88 30.60 42.28
C ASP A 415 -1.36 32.03 42.54
N GLY A 416 -0.83 32.67 41.49
CA GLY A 416 -0.19 33.98 41.54
C GLY A 416 1.13 34.03 42.33
N ALA A 417 1.73 32.88 42.67
CA ALA A 417 3.00 32.86 43.41
C ALA A 417 4.18 33.30 42.53
N SER A 418 5.16 33.98 43.13
CA SER A 418 6.33 34.54 42.42
C SER A 418 7.63 34.36 43.20
N VAL A 419 8.72 34.02 42.49
CA VAL A 419 10.08 34.05 43.04
C VAL A 419 11.04 34.74 42.07
N SER A 420 11.64 35.85 42.48
CA SER A 420 12.65 36.59 41.70
C SER A 420 14.03 36.59 42.34
N GLY A 421 14.17 36.25 43.62
CA GLY A 421 15.45 36.02 44.27
C GLY A 421 16.01 34.63 43.95
N ASP A 422 17.33 34.50 43.83
CA ASP A 422 17.99 33.21 43.59
C ASP A 422 17.95 32.31 44.84
N ASN A 423 17.93 30.99 44.65
CA ASN A 423 17.93 29.99 45.72
C ASN A 423 16.78 30.21 46.75
N SER A 424 15.63 30.69 46.29
CA SER A 424 14.50 31.12 47.13
C SER A 424 13.22 30.32 46.88
N ILE A 425 12.31 30.35 47.84
CA ILE A 425 11.08 29.56 47.84
C ILE A 425 9.88 30.45 48.22
N ALA A 426 8.77 30.36 47.48
CA ALA A 426 7.49 30.95 47.82
C ALA A 426 6.38 29.89 47.75
N ILE A 427 5.65 29.68 48.85
CA ILE A 427 4.56 28.69 48.93
C ILE A 427 3.29 29.35 49.44
N GLY A 428 2.26 29.45 48.60
CA GLY A 428 0.93 29.98 48.92
C GLY A 428 0.36 30.87 47.81
N TYR A 429 -0.96 31.07 47.83
CA TYR A 429 -1.63 32.03 46.94
C TYR A 429 -1.00 33.42 47.07
N GLN A 430 -0.49 33.98 45.96
CA GLN A 430 0.24 35.26 45.93
C GLN A 430 1.42 35.37 46.91
N ALA A 431 2.07 34.25 47.27
CA ALA A 431 3.35 34.28 47.96
C ALA A 431 4.43 34.88 47.03
N SER A 432 5.28 35.77 47.53
CA SER A 432 6.28 36.48 46.71
C SER A 432 7.63 36.54 47.41
N ALA A 433 8.65 35.91 46.82
CA ALA A 433 10.02 35.89 47.34
C ALA A 433 10.96 36.72 46.44
N THR A 434 11.30 37.92 46.88
CA THR A 434 12.10 38.88 46.08
C THR A 434 13.58 38.92 46.44
N GLY A 435 13.96 38.58 47.68
CA GLY A 435 15.36 38.43 48.08
C GLY A 435 15.88 37.01 47.83
N SER A 436 17.20 36.88 47.64
CA SER A 436 17.86 35.59 47.39
C SER A 436 18.17 34.85 48.69
N ASN A 437 18.03 33.52 48.69
CA ASN A 437 18.13 32.61 49.85
C ASN A 437 17.00 32.76 50.89
N GLU A 438 15.80 33.19 50.46
CA GLU A 438 14.65 33.44 51.33
C GLU A 438 13.55 32.38 51.15
N VAL A 439 12.78 32.10 52.21
CA VAL A 439 11.66 31.14 52.19
C VAL A 439 10.39 31.80 52.73
N TYR A 440 9.42 32.03 51.85
CA TYR A 440 8.12 32.62 52.15
C TYR A 440 7.03 31.56 52.17
N LEU A 441 6.27 31.51 53.28
CA LEU A 441 5.07 30.70 53.40
C LEU A 441 3.87 31.63 53.60
N GLY A 442 3.01 31.70 52.59
CA GLY A 442 1.87 32.62 52.54
C GLY A 442 2.18 33.96 51.88
N ASN A 443 1.18 34.83 51.90
CA ASN A 443 1.22 36.20 51.38
C ASN A 443 1.11 37.23 52.53
N SER A 444 1.07 38.52 52.18
CA SER A 444 0.98 39.63 53.14
C SER A 444 -0.28 39.67 54.03
N ALA A 445 -1.30 38.86 53.75
CA ALA A 445 -2.48 38.71 54.59
C ALA A 445 -2.41 37.53 55.59
N VAL A 446 -1.34 36.71 55.55
CA VAL A 446 -1.17 35.57 56.47
C VAL A 446 -0.71 36.06 57.84
N ALA A 447 -1.68 36.28 58.73
CA ALA A 447 -1.44 36.72 60.11
C ALA A 447 -0.84 35.65 61.04
N SER A 448 -0.88 34.37 60.66
CA SER A 448 -0.31 33.26 61.44
C SER A 448 -0.08 32.01 60.58
N ILE A 449 1.09 31.38 60.70
CA ILE A 449 1.37 30.04 60.15
C ILE A 449 1.19 29.03 61.30
N GLY A 450 0.21 28.13 61.19
CA GLY A 450 -0.08 27.11 62.20
C GLY A 450 0.48 25.73 61.82
N GLY A 451 0.94 24.96 62.79
CA GLY A 451 1.42 23.59 62.58
C GLY A 451 1.55 22.79 63.87
N VAL A 452 1.40 21.46 63.79
CA VAL A 452 1.53 20.54 64.94
C VAL A 452 2.99 20.15 65.12
N VAL A 453 3.80 21.09 65.61
CA VAL A 453 5.23 20.89 65.91
C VAL A 453 5.61 21.53 67.24
N ASN A 454 6.24 20.75 68.11
CA ASN A 454 6.85 21.25 69.34
C ASN A 454 8.12 22.03 69.00
N TRP A 455 7.98 23.33 68.74
CA TRP A 455 9.09 24.26 68.59
C TRP A 455 9.80 24.49 69.95
N THR A 456 10.68 23.56 70.33
CA THR A 456 11.48 23.64 71.57
C THR A 456 12.79 24.42 71.41
N ALA A 457 13.03 25.04 70.26
CA ALA A 457 14.13 25.94 70.00
C ALA A 457 13.64 27.14 69.18
N THR A 458 14.05 28.34 69.58
CA THR A 458 14.04 29.53 68.71
C THR A 458 14.99 29.30 67.54
N SER A 459 14.61 29.75 66.34
CA SER A 459 15.56 29.89 65.22
C SER A 459 16.77 30.69 65.68
N ASP A 460 17.97 30.11 65.63
CA ASP A 460 19.19 30.83 66.00
C ASP A 460 19.60 31.76 64.85
N GLY A 461 19.36 33.06 65.03
CA GLY A 461 19.48 34.05 63.97
C GLY A 461 20.88 34.10 63.36
N ARG A 462 21.00 33.55 62.15
CA ARG A 462 22.18 33.48 61.28
C ARG A 462 21.74 33.53 59.82
#